data_AF-A0A1Q7RW07-F1
#
_entry.id   AF-A0A1Q7RW07-F1
#
_cell.length_a   1.000
_cell.length_b   1.000
_cell.length_c   1.000
_cell.angle_alpha   90.00
_cell.angle_beta   90.00
_cell.angle_gamma   90.00
#
_symmetry.space_group_name_H-M   'P 1'
#
loop_
_entity.id
_entity.type
_entity.pdbx_description
1 polymer ?
#
loop_
_entity_poly.entity_id
_entity_poly.type
_entity_poly.pdbx_seq_one_letter_code
_entity_poly.pdbx_strand_id
1 'polypeptide(L)'
;MRSLSKILLIRFSSMGDVILASPLIRTLRAAYPEAQIDFLAKKEYAELLRFSPHLSSILELRSSDSEELKTLKGRIRLKRYDAIIDLHNSLRSRYLRYFSGARYVRVVDKRLLKRFLLVKFKWNLYGDPAPVAERYLETVRKFGIRDDGGGLEIFIPEEIVQSVRALLGRYKLERHSTVLAMAPTARHFTKRWLPERFIEFGAQFAKETGAKILVLGNKEEAGLCSDIAQMINARTGSNSAESLAGRVTLLETASVLDHCTLVLSNDTGIMHLAAARGKKVVAIFGSTVREFGFFPFRTSSVVMEKAGLPCRPCSHIGRPRCPKGHFRCMKDIQVGEVLAAAKTLLAQI
;
A
#
# COMPACT_ATOMS: atom_id res chain seq x y z
N MET A 1 -31.54 -8.41 4.27
CA MET A 1 -30.48 -7.43 4.61
C MET A 1 -31.13 -6.11 4.99
N ARG A 2 -30.49 -5.29 5.84
CA ARG A 2 -31.03 -3.96 6.18
C ARG A 2 -30.96 -3.06 4.95
N SER A 3 -32.01 -2.32 4.63
CA SER A 3 -31.94 -1.31 3.56
C SER A 3 -31.05 -0.15 3.99
N LEU A 4 -29.95 0.08 3.27
CA LEU A 4 -29.05 1.22 3.41
C LEU A 4 -29.01 1.93 2.06
N SER A 5 -29.35 3.21 2.01
CA SER A 5 -29.36 3.99 0.76
C SER A 5 -28.13 4.89 0.64
N LYS A 6 -27.55 5.33 1.77
CA LYS A 6 -26.37 6.21 1.78
C LYS A 6 -25.33 5.76 2.81
N ILE A 7 -24.12 5.46 2.34
CA ILE A 7 -23.03 4.92 3.15
C ILE A 7 -21.79 5.82 2.96
N LEU A 8 -21.15 6.21 4.05
CA LEU A 8 -19.86 6.90 4.02
C LEU A 8 -18.77 6.06 4.69
N LEU A 9 -17.71 5.77 3.94
CA LEU A 9 -16.47 5.20 4.47
C LEU A 9 -15.49 6.32 4.83
N ILE A 10 -14.83 6.22 5.98
CA ILE A 10 -13.82 7.19 6.41
C ILE A 10 -12.46 6.50 6.55
N ARG A 11 -11.52 6.86 5.67
CA ARG A 11 -10.10 6.45 5.75
C ARG A 11 -9.20 7.54 5.17
N PHE A 12 -8.64 8.38 6.04
CA PHE A 12 -7.84 9.53 5.58
C PHE A 12 -6.50 9.18 4.93
N SER A 13 -5.76 8.23 5.50
CA SER A 13 -4.35 7.95 5.19
C SER A 13 -3.93 6.60 5.77
N SER A 14 -2.78 6.02 5.45
CA SER A 14 -1.85 6.39 4.36
C SER A 14 -2.28 5.74 3.04
N MET A 15 -1.51 5.97 1.96
CA MET A 15 -1.74 5.35 0.64
C MET A 15 -2.09 3.86 0.73
N GLY A 16 -1.26 3.07 1.41
CA GLY A 16 -1.48 1.62 1.55
C GLY A 16 -2.80 1.28 2.24
N ASP A 17 -3.16 2.02 3.29
CA ASP A 17 -4.43 1.80 4.00
C ASP A 17 -5.67 2.18 3.17
N VAL A 18 -5.55 3.16 2.28
CA VAL A 18 -6.63 3.54 1.36
C VAL A 18 -6.85 2.44 0.34
N ILE A 19 -5.77 1.88 -0.23
CA ILE A 19 -5.84 0.75 -1.17
C ILE A 19 -6.40 -0.50 -0.47
N LEU A 20 -5.98 -0.77 0.76
CA LEU A 20 -6.47 -1.90 1.58
C LEU A 20 -7.98 -1.83 1.86
N ALA A 21 -8.63 -0.67 1.67
CA ALA A 21 -10.08 -0.54 1.80
C ALA A 21 -10.85 -0.98 0.54
N SER A 22 -10.18 -1.17 -0.61
CA SER A 22 -10.84 -1.53 -1.87
C SER A 22 -11.73 -2.79 -1.80
N PRO A 23 -11.36 -3.90 -1.13
CA PRO A 23 -12.24 -5.07 -1.05
C PRO A 23 -13.53 -4.78 -0.28
N LEU A 24 -13.46 -3.94 0.75
CA LEU A 24 -14.64 -3.50 1.49
C LEU A 24 -15.56 -2.63 0.63
N ILE A 25 -14.99 -1.73 -0.18
CA ILE A 25 -15.77 -0.88 -1.08
C ILE A 25 -16.53 -1.73 -2.10
N ARG A 26 -15.84 -2.69 -2.73
CA ARG A 26 -16.42 -3.61 -3.71
C ARG A 26 -17.52 -4.50 -3.12
N THR A 27 -17.27 -5.11 -1.97
CA THR A 27 -18.26 -5.95 -1.28
C THR A 27 -19.47 -5.14 -0.79
N LEU A 28 -19.30 -3.87 -0.40
CA LEU A 28 -20.41 -2.96 -0.12
C LEU A 28 -21.24 -2.67 -1.36
N ARG A 29 -20.61 -2.40 -2.52
CA ARG A 29 -21.33 -2.19 -3.78
C ARG A 29 -22.13 -3.42 -4.18
N ALA A 30 -21.55 -4.61 -4.07
CA ALA A 30 -22.26 -5.86 -4.37
C ALA A 30 -23.45 -6.09 -3.43
N ALA A 31 -23.29 -5.79 -2.14
CA ALA A 31 -24.34 -5.91 -1.14
C ALA A 31 -25.45 -4.84 -1.27
N TYR A 32 -25.11 -3.67 -1.80
CA TYR A 32 -25.99 -2.51 -1.93
C TYR A 32 -25.84 -1.85 -3.31
N PRO A 33 -26.33 -2.48 -4.40
CA PRO A 33 -26.11 -2.00 -5.77
C PRO A 33 -26.59 -0.57 -6.02
N GLU A 34 -27.73 -0.20 -5.44
CA GLU A 34 -28.37 1.12 -5.61
C GLU A 34 -27.94 2.16 -4.57
N ALA A 35 -27.12 1.79 -3.57
CA ALA A 35 -26.73 2.73 -2.53
C ALA A 35 -25.72 3.76 -3.04
N GLN A 36 -25.83 4.99 -2.54
CA GLN A 36 -24.76 5.97 -2.63
C GLN A 36 -23.64 5.57 -1.67
N ILE A 37 -22.48 5.19 -2.21
CA ILE A 37 -21.31 4.79 -1.43
C ILE A 37 -20.23 5.83 -1.61
N ASP A 38 -20.02 6.65 -0.59
CA ASP A 38 -19.04 7.72 -0.62
C ASP A 38 -17.80 7.36 0.21
N PHE A 39 -16.64 7.90 -0.16
CA PHE A 39 -15.39 7.69 0.55
C PHE A 39 -14.77 9.01 0.99
N LEU A 40 -14.27 9.10 2.22
CA LEU A 40 -13.55 10.28 2.72
C LEU A 40 -12.07 9.96 2.95
N ALA A 41 -11.21 10.57 2.12
CA ALA A 41 -9.75 10.43 2.15
C ALA A 41 -9.06 11.79 2.17
N LYS A 42 -7.76 11.85 2.50
CA LYS A 42 -6.96 13.03 2.17
C LYS A 42 -6.85 13.21 0.66
N LYS A 43 -6.81 14.46 0.20
CA LYS A 43 -6.68 14.81 -1.24
C LYS A 43 -5.57 14.01 -1.94
N GLU A 44 -4.41 13.90 -1.31
CA GLU A 44 -3.23 13.18 -1.86
C GLU A 44 -3.45 11.68 -2.13
N TYR A 45 -4.43 11.04 -1.48
CA TYR A 45 -4.75 9.62 -1.68
C TYR A 45 -6.11 9.39 -2.34
N ALA A 46 -6.93 10.43 -2.48
CA ALA A 46 -8.27 10.35 -3.08
C ALA A 46 -8.20 9.89 -4.55
N GLU A 47 -7.17 10.33 -5.28
CA GLU A 47 -6.97 9.96 -6.69
C GLU A 47 -6.95 8.45 -6.93
N LEU A 48 -6.41 7.67 -5.98
CA LEU A 48 -6.29 6.21 -6.11
C LEU A 48 -7.63 5.48 -6.18
N LEU A 49 -8.70 6.09 -5.66
CA LEU A 49 -10.05 5.52 -5.66
C LEU A 49 -11.00 6.27 -6.61
N ARG A 50 -10.56 7.38 -7.22
CA ARG A 50 -11.42 8.31 -7.99
C ARG A 50 -12.16 7.61 -9.12
N PHE A 51 -11.52 6.63 -9.75
CA PHE A 51 -12.06 5.90 -10.90
C PHE A 51 -12.70 4.56 -10.50
N SER A 52 -12.89 4.29 -9.21
CA SER A 52 -13.54 3.07 -8.77
C SER A 52 -15.03 3.08 -9.16
N PRO A 53 -15.53 2.07 -9.90
CA PRO A 53 -16.96 1.97 -10.25
C PRO A 53 -17.82 1.63 -9.02
N HIS A 54 -17.20 1.30 -7.90
CA HIS A 54 -17.89 0.93 -6.67
C HIS A 54 -18.25 2.16 -5.82
N LEU A 55 -17.64 3.32 -6.06
CA LEU A 55 -17.91 4.56 -5.35
C LEU A 55 -18.82 5.49 -6.14
N SER A 56 -19.69 6.19 -5.43
CA SER A 56 -20.56 7.23 -5.98
C SER A 56 -19.89 8.61 -5.95
N SER A 57 -19.14 8.93 -4.89
CA SER A 57 -18.33 10.14 -4.83
C SER A 57 -17.21 10.04 -3.79
N ILE A 58 -16.21 10.92 -3.91
CA ILE A 58 -15.13 11.05 -2.93
C ILE A 58 -15.20 12.43 -2.28
N LEU A 59 -15.19 12.45 -0.96
CA LEU A 59 -14.97 13.63 -0.15
C LEU A 59 -13.48 13.74 0.13
N GLU A 60 -12.90 14.91 -0.15
CA GLU A 60 -11.49 15.18 0.09
C GLU A 60 -11.30 15.97 1.39
N LEU A 61 -10.40 15.50 2.24
CA LEU A 61 -9.82 16.25 3.34
C LEU A 61 -8.57 16.98 2.81
N ARG A 62 -8.69 18.30 2.60
CA ARG A 62 -7.63 19.11 1.95
C ARG A 62 -6.58 19.61 2.94
N SER A 63 -7.00 19.90 4.17
CA SER A 63 -6.12 20.31 5.27
C SER A 63 -6.49 19.58 6.55
N SER A 64 -5.71 19.78 7.62
CA SER A 64 -5.97 19.16 8.93
C SER A 64 -6.48 20.16 9.97
N ASP A 65 -6.80 21.39 9.56
CA ASP A 65 -7.28 22.44 10.44
C ASP A 65 -8.75 22.26 10.84
N SER A 66 -9.20 23.08 11.80
CA SER A 66 -10.55 23.03 12.34
C SER A 66 -11.62 23.48 11.36
N GLU A 67 -11.31 24.41 10.45
CA GLU A 67 -12.29 24.98 9.53
C GLU A 67 -12.66 24.00 8.42
N GLU A 68 -11.67 23.26 7.90
CA GLU A 68 -11.91 22.17 6.97
C GLU A 68 -12.75 21.06 7.63
N LEU A 69 -12.47 20.71 8.89
CA LEU A 69 -13.27 19.72 9.62
C LEU A 69 -14.70 20.20 9.89
N LYS A 70 -14.91 21.49 10.18
CA LYS A 70 -16.25 22.09 10.32
C LYS A 70 -17.00 22.05 8.98
N THR A 71 -16.33 22.38 7.88
CA THR A 71 -16.87 22.33 6.53
C THR A 71 -17.29 20.91 6.15
N LEU A 72 -16.40 19.93 6.36
CA LEU A 72 -16.71 18.52 6.12
C LEU A 72 -17.85 18.01 6.99
N LYS A 73 -17.89 18.39 8.28
CA LYS A 73 -19.02 18.08 9.16
C LYS A 73 -20.33 18.58 8.57
N GLY A 74 -20.37 19.84 8.11
CA GLY A 74 -21.56 20.42 7.45
C GLY A 74 -21.99 19.60 6.24
N ARG A 75 -21.06 19.29 5.34
CA ARG A 75 -21.32 18.47 4.13
C ARG A 75 -21.83 17.07 4.48
N ILE A 76 -21.24 16.42 5.48
CA ILE A 76 -21.64 15.07 5.93
C ILE A 76 -23.07 15.10 6.51
N ARG A 77 -23.40 16.11 7.32
CA ARG A 77 -24.76 16.28 7.88
C ARG A 77 -25.80 16.53 6.79
N LEU A 78 -25.46 17.36 5.80
CA LEU A 78 -26.35 17.67 4.68
C LEU A 78 -26.64 16.43 3.82
N LYS A 79 -25.65 15.55 3.60
CA LYS A 79 -25.83 14.33 2.82
C LYS A 79 -26.74 13.29 3.47
N ARG A 80 -26.91 13.34 4.81
CA ARG A 80 -27.76 12.43 5.61
C ARG A 80 -27.45 10.94 5.34
N TYR A 81 -26.22 10.52 5.63
CA TYR A 81 -25.84 9.12 5.49
C TYR A 81 -26.58 8.23 6.50
N ASP A 82 -27.05 7.07 6.05
CA ASP A 82 -27.65 6.05 6.93
C ASP A 82 -26.59 5.35 7.77
N ALA A 83 -25.42 5.13 7.16
CA ALA A 83 -24.31 4.42 7.76
C ALA A 83 -22.96 5.16 7.61
N ILE A 84 -22.18 5.19 8.69
CA ILE A 84 -20.78 5.59 8.70
C ILE A 84 -19.92 4.37 9.03
N ILE A 85 -18.95 4.08 8.17
CA ILE A 85 -17.95 3.03 8.38
C ILE A 85 -16.59 3.72 8.57
N ASP A 86 -16.18 3.88 9.83
CA ASP A 86 -14.93 4.54 10.19
C ASP A 86 -13.78 3.53 10.29
N LEU A 87 -13.04 3.39 9.20
CA LEU A 87 -11.82 2.58 9.09
C LEU A 87 -10.58 3.31 9.61
N HIS A 88 -10.71 4.60 9.93
CA HIS A 88 -9.58 5.41 10.37
C HIS A 88 -9.47 5.48 11.88
N ASN A 89 -10.59 5.52 12.61
CA ASN A 89 -10.69 5.57 14.08
C ASN A 89 -9.63 6.49 14.72
N SER A 90 -9.66 7.78 14.36
CA SER A 90 -8.87 8.86 14.97
C SER A 90 -9.80 9.90 15.61
N LEU A 91 -9.23 10.88 16.32
CA LEU A 91 -10.03 11.98 16.91
C LEU A 91 -10.82 12.75 15.84
N ARG A 92 -10.22 12.97 14.67
CA ARG A 92 -10.87 13.68 13.56
C ARG A 92 -12.00 12.87 12.93
N SER A 93 -11.79 11.58 12.69
CA SER A 93 -12.88 10.73 12.17
C SER A 93 -13.98 10.54 13.21
N ARG A 94 -13.63 10.50 14.49
CA ARG A 94 -14.59 10.48 15.61
C ARG A 94 -15.43 11.75 15.67
N TYR A 95 -14.83 12.92 15.50
CA TYR A 95 -15.55 14.19 15.40
C TYR A 95 -16.58 14.15 14.26
N LEU A 96 -16.14 13.81 13.05
CA LEU A 96 -17.01 13.76 11.88
C LEU A 96 -18.14 12.73 12.02
N ARG A 97 -17.84 11.51 12.51
CA ARG A 97 -18.85 10.46 12.68
C ARG A 97 -19.85 10.79 13.79
N TYR A 98 -19.41 11.39 14.90
CA TYR A 98 -20.27 11.75 16.03
C TYR A 98 -21.34 12.76 15.60
N PHE A 99 -20.94 13.77 14.83
CA PHE A 99 -21.86 14.80 14.34
C PHE A 99 -22.57 14.43 13.03
N SER A 100 -22.37 13.23 12.48
CA SER A 100 -22.93 12.84 11.18
C SER A 100 -24.46 12.71 11.17
N GLY A 101 -25.06 12.36 12.31
CA GLY A 101 -26.49 12.02 12.40
C GLY A 101 -26.84 10.64 11.84
N ALA A 102 -25.86 9.82 11.47
CA ALA A 102 -26.10 8.50 10.89
C ALA A 102 -26.68 7.51 11.90
N ARG A 103 -27.67 6.72 11.47
CA ARG A 103 -28.31 5.69 12.30
C ARG A 103 -27.36 4.55 12.66
N TYR A 104 -26.46 4.20 11.75
CA TYR A 104 -25.52 3.10 11.95
C TYR A 104 -24.09 3.59 11.90
N VAL A 105 -23.34 3.39 12.98
CA VAL A 105 -21.89 3.65 13.01
C VAL A 105 -21.16 2.34 13.24
N ARG A 106 -20.18 2.05 12.37
CA ARG A 106 -19.24 0.94 12.50
C ARG A 106 -17.82 1.47 12.50
N VAL A 107 -16.98 0.91 13.36
CA VAL A 107 -15.61 1.40 13.59
C VAL A 107 -14.67 0.21 13.56
N VAL A 108 -13.54 0.35 12.87
CA VAL A 108 -12.53 -0.69 12.85
C VAL A 108 -11.93 -0.95 14.22
N ASP A 109 -11.82 -2.23 14.59
CA ASP A 109 -10.98 -2.66 15.69
C ASP A 109 -9.50 -2.70 15.24
N LYS A 110 -8.72 -1.75 15.76
CA LYS A 110 -7.29 -1.65 15.50
C LYS A 110 -6.45 -2.62 16.35
N ARG A 111 -7.09 -3.43 17.20
CA ARG A 111 -6.45 -4.39 18.11
C ARG A 111 -5.40 -3.70 18.98
N LEU A 112 -5.74 -2.52 19.51
CA LEU A 112 -4.78 -1.58 20.14
C LEU A 112 -4.02 -2.19 21.32
N LEU A 113 -4.71 -2.96 22.17
CA LEU A 113 -4.11 -3.63 23.32
C LEU A 113 -3.10 -4.70 22.87
N LYS A 114 -3.51 -5.61 21.96
CA LYS A 114 -2.63 -6.64 21.39
C LYS A 114 -1.38 -6.00 20.75
N ARG A 115 -1.58 -4.91 20.01
CA ARG A 115 -0.50 -4.13 19.38
C ARG A 115 0.46 -3.55 20.41
N PHE A 116 -0.07 -2.94 21.47
CA PHE A 116 0.72 -2.35 22.54
C PHE A 116 1.56 -3.42 23.25
N LEU A 117 0.94 -4.54 23.63
CA LEU A 117 1.62 -5.66 24.29
C LEU A 117 2.75 -6.23 23.42
N LEU A 118 2.48 -6.45 22.12
CA LEU A 118 3.50 -6.95 21.19
C LEU A 118 4.66 -5.96 21.00
N VAL A 119 4.40 -4.66 20.89
CA VAL A 119 5.48 -3.67 20.71
C VAL A 119 6.27 -3.45 22.01
N LYS A 120 5.59 -3.32 23.15
CA LYS A 120 6.20 -2.93 24.43
C LYS A 120 6.81 -4.12 25.18
N PHE A 121 6.09 -5.23 25.27
CA PHE A 121 6.45 -6.40 26.08
C PHE A 121 6.82 -7.64 25.25
N LYS A 122 6.66 -7.58 23.92
CA LYS A 122 6.88 -8.73 23.00
C LYS A 122 5.91 -9.90 23.22
N TRP A 123 4.81 -9.67 23.92
CA TRP A 123 3.75 -10.66 24.08
C TRP A 123 2.85 -10.68 22.85
N ASN A 124 2.97 -11.76 22.08
CA ASN A 124 2.18 -11.94 20.86
C ASN A 124 0.82 -12.57 21.15
N LEU A 125 -0.22 -11.75 21.16
CA LEU A 125 -1.62 -12.18 21.35
C LEU A 125 -2.44 -12.15 20.05
N TYR A 126 -1.80 -11.98 18.89
CA TYR A 126 -2.51 -11.84 17.61
C TYR A 126 -3.13 -13.16 17.11
N GLY A 127 -2.65 -14.31 17.59
CA GLY A 127 -3.00 -15.60 16.98
C GLY A 127 -2.54 -15.59 15.52
N ASP A 128 -3.40 -16.02 14.61
CA ASP A 128 -3.12 -15.95 13.18
C ASP A 128 -3.12 -14.50 12.67
N PRO A 129 -2.08 -14.07 11.93
CA PRO A 129 -2.00 -12.72 11.37
C PRO A 129 -3.11 -12.42 10.35
N ALA A 130 -4.21 -11.82 10.81
CA ALA A 130 -5.25 -11.35 9.89
C ALA A 130 -4.81 -10.09 9.12
N PRO A 131 -4.86 -10.07 7.78
CA PRO A 131 -4.64 -8.88 6.96
C PRO A 131 -5.50 -7.68 7.36
N VAL A 132 -5.00 -6.47 7.16
CA VAL A 132 -5.77 -5.23 7.45
C VAL A 132 -7.00 -5.11 6.55
N ALA A 133 -6.92 -5.57 5.30
CA ALA A 133 -8.07 -5.62 4.39
C ALA A 133 -9.22 -6.47 4.97
N GLU A 134 -8.91 -7.66 5.50
CA GLU A 134 -9.88 -8.49 6.20
C GLU A 134 -10.44 -7.78 7.43
N ARG A 135 -9.59 -7.14 8.26
CA ARG A 135 -10.05 -6.34 9.41
C ARG A 135 -11.03 -5.23 9.01
N TYR A 136 -10.89 -4.65 7.82
CA TYR A 136 -11.86 -3.71 7.28
C TYR A 136 -13.18 -4.39 6.93
N LEU A 137 -13.16 -5.57 6.32
CA LEU A 137 -14.36 -6.38 6.10
C LEU A 137 -15.04 -6.80 7.43
N GLU A 138 -14.28 -7.07 8.50
CA GLU A 138 -14.83 -7.40 9.82
C GLU A 138 -15.76 -6.30 10.36
N THR A 139 -15.52 -5.04 9.98
CA THR A 139 -16.31 -3.88 10.45
C THR A 139 -17.76 -3.91 10.01
N VAL A 140 -18.05 -4.58 8.89
CA VAL A 140 -19.38 -4.66 8.29
C VAL A 140 -20.02 -6.04 8.36
N ARG A 141 -19.37 -7.03 9.01
CA ARG A 141 -19.93 -8.39 9.17
C ARG A 141 -21.36 -8.39 9.72
N LYS A 142 -21.70 -7.46 10.63
CA LYS A 142 -23.06 -7.31 11.20
C LYS A 142 -24.12 -6.85 10.19
N PHE A 143 -23.73 -6.40 9.00
CA PHE A 143 -24.64 -6.10 7.89
C PHE A 143 -24.87 -7.32 6.98
N GLY A 144 -24.26 -8.47 7.28
CA GLY A 144 -24.35 -9.69 6.46
C GLY A 144 -23.36 -9.72 5.29
N ILE A 145 -22.50 -8.70 5.18
CA ILE A 145 -21.47 -8.63 4.15
C ILE A 145 -20.36 -9.61 4.51
N ARG A 146 -20.00 -10.44 3.53
CA ARG A 146 -18.93 -11.42 3.64
C ARG A 146 -17.79 -11.05 2.71
N ASP A 147 -16.63 -11.58 3.04
CA ASP A 147 -15.49 -11.60 2.15
C ASP A 147 -15.80 -12.46 0.94
N ASP A 148 -15.50 -11.96 -0.25
CA ASP A 148 -15.78 -12.60 -1.53
C ASP A 148 -14.55 -13.31 -2.13
N GLY A 149 -13.43 -13.33 -1.40
CA GLY A 149 -12.19 -13.95 -1.88
C GLY A 149 -11.35 -13.07 -2.81
N GLY A 150 -11.85 -11.91 -3.24
CA GLY A 150 -11.13 -11.01 -4.15
C GLY A 150 -9.95 -10.27 -3.50
N GLY A 151 -8.98 -9.88 -4.32
CA GLY A 151 -7.80 -9.10 -3.92
C GLY A 151 -8.06 -7.60 -3.80
N LEU A 152 -6.96 -6.83 -3.74
CA LEU A 152 -7.01 -5.37 -3.82
C LEU A 152 -7.24 -4.94 -5.27
N GLU A 153 -7.80 -3.75 -5.46
CA GLU A 153 -8.04 -3.20 -6.80
C GLU A 153 -7.92 -1.69 -6.83
N ILE A 154 -7.49 -1.20 -7.98
CA ILE A 154 -7.47 0.22 -8.35
C ILE A 154 -7.80 0.29 -9.83
N PHE A 155 -8.52 1.34 -10.21
CA PHE A 155 -8.99 1.54 -11.57
C PHE A 155 -8.25 2.72 -12.17
N ILE A 156 -7.79 2.54 -13.41
CA ILE A 156 -6.96 3.50 -14.11
C ILE A 156 -7.71 3.87 -15.39
N PRO A 157 -7.93 5.17 -15.65
CA PRO A 157 -8.59 5.60 -16.87
C PRO A 157 -7.66 5.42 -18.09
N GLU A 158 -8.25 5.20 -19.26
CA GLU A 158 -7.53 4.85 -20.49
C GLU A 158 -6.51 5.92 -20.90
N GLU A 159 -6.79 7.19 -20.62
CA GLU A 159 -5.89 8.31 -20.90
C GLU A 159 -4.55 8.19 -20.12
N ILE A 160 -4.61 7.72 -18.87
CA ILE A 160 -3.40 7.48 -18.06
C ILE A 160 -2.65 6.24 -18.58
N VAL A 161 -3.38 5.20 -19.01
CA VAL A 161 -2.76 4.01 -19.63
C VAL A 161 -1.99 4.40 -20.88
N GLN A 162 -2.58 5.22 -21.76
CA GLN A 162 -1.94 5.70 -22.98
C GLN A 162 -0.76 6.63 -22.72
N SER A 163 -0.91 7.58 -21.80
CA SER A 163 0.19 8.47 -21.37
C SER A 163 1.41 7.69 -20.87
N VAL A 164 1.18 6.68 -20.01
CA VAL A 164 2.26 5.84 -19.49
C VAL A 164 2.87 4.95 -20.57
N ARG A 165 2.06 4.39 -21.48
CA ARG A 165 2.59 3.63 -22.61
C ARG A 165 3.53 4.48 -23.47
N ALA A 166 3.16 5.73 -23.75
CA ALA A 166 4.01 6.67 -24.49
C ALA A 166 5.29 7.01 -23.72
N LEU A 167 5.19 7.29 -22.41
CA LEU A 167 6.34 7.55 -21.53
C LEU A 167 7.33 6.37 -21.52
N LEU A 168 6.81 5.13 -21.50
CA LEU A 168 7.62 3.92 -21.40
C LEU A 168 8.19 3.45 -22.75
N GLY A 169 7.64 3.90 -23.88
CA GLY A 169 8.06 3.49 -25.22
C GLY A 169 9.55 3.71 -25.51
N ARG A 170 10.16 4.75 -24.91
CA ARG A 170 11.61 5.01 -25.02
C ARG A 170 12.50 3.96 -24.37
N TYR A 171 11.95 3.15 -23.45
CA TYR A 171 12.69 2.12 -22.73
C TYR A 171 12.63 0.74 -23.39
N LYS A 172 11.84 0.59 -24.46
CA LYS A 172 11.73 -0.64 -25.26
C LYS A 172 11.50 -1.89 -24.41
N LEU A 173 10.54 -1.78 -23.46
CA LEU A 173 10.26 -2.81 -22.45
C LEU A 173 9.89 -4.16 -23.07
N GLU A 174 9.31 -4.16 -24.27
CA GLU A 174 8.96 -5.34 -25.05
C GLU A 174 10.16 -6.24 -25.41
N ARG A 175 11.38 -5.71 -25.34
CA ARG A 175 12.61 -6.47 -25.57
C ARG A 175 13.05 -7.29 -24.35
N HIS A 176 12.38 -7.11 -23.22
CA HIS A 176 12.73 -7.75 -21.97
C HIS A 176 11.64 -8.74 -21.57
N SER A 177 12.02 -10.00 -21.35
CA SER A 177 11.12 -11.02 -20.80
C SER A 177 10.72 -10.72 -19.35
N THR A 178 11.51 -9.89 -18.65
CA THR A 178 11.29 -9.50 -17.26
C THR A 178 11.47 -8.00 -17.09
N VAL A 179 10.48 -7.36 -16.46
CA VAL A 179 10.55 -5.95 -16.05
C VAL A 179 10.30 -5.88 -14.54
N LEU A 180 11.29 -5.40 -13.80
CA LEU A 180 11.24 -5.26 -12.35
C LEU A 180 10.90 -3.82 -11.98
N ALA A 181 9.82 -3.62 -11.23
CA ALA A 181 9.66 -2.39 -10.46
C ALA A 181 10.42 -2.49 -9.14
N MET A 182 11.28 -1.50 -8.86
CA MET A 182 12.04 -1.42 -7.62
C MET A 182 11.62 -0.17 -6.85
N ALA A 183 11.13 -0.35 -5.62
CA ALA A 183 10.74 0.74 -4.72
C ALA A 183 11.64 0.74 -3.47
N PRO A 184 12.82 1.39 -3.55
CA PRO A 184 13.88 1.27 -2.55
C PRO A 184 13.69 2.15 -1.33
N THR A 185 12.70 3.03 -1.34
CA THR A 185 12.44 4.01 -0.29
C THR A 185 11.30 3.57 0.62
N ALA A 186 11.06 4.33 1.70
CA ALA A 186 9.93 4.17 2.61
C ALA A 186 9.83 5.42 3.50
N ARG A 187 8.64 5.74 4.02
CA ARG A 187 8.48 6.90 4.93
C ARG A 187 9.39 6.85 6.16
N HIS A 188 9.57 5.67 6.75
CA HIS A 188 10.35 5.48 7.96
C HIS A 188 11.68 4.79 7.65
N PHE A 189 12.79 5.34 8.15
CA PHE A 189 14.13 4.76 7.98
C PHE A 189 14.17 3.28 8.35
N THR A 190 13.55 2.89 9.47
CA THR A 190 13.57 1.49 9.91
C THR A 190 12.73 0.52 9.07
N LYS A 191 12.11 1.02 8.00
CA LYS A 191 11.44 0.25 6.95
C LYS A 191 12.21 0.25 5.63
N ARG A 192 13.37 0.91 5.53
CA ARG A 192 14.19 0.94 4.31
C ARG A 192 15.26 -0.13 4.36
N TRP A 193 15.26 -1.05 3.41
CA TRP A 193 16.44 -1.86 3.15
C TRP A 193 17.58 -0.97 2.61
N LEU A 194 18.81 -1.45 2.72
CA LEU A 194 19.97 -0.60 2.51
C LEU A 194 20.14 -0.29 1.01
N PRO A 195 20.42 0.96 0.60
CA PRO A 195 20.60 1.31 -0.80
C PRO A 195 21.63 0.44 -1.53
N GLU A 196 22.76 0.14 -0.88
CA GLU A 196 23.80 -0.73 -1.41
C GLU A 196 23.30 -2.15 -1.70
N ARG A 197 22.30 -2.62 -0.95
CA ARG A 197 21.69 -3.93 -1.15
C ARG A 197 20.72 -3.93 -2.33
N PHE A 198 19.97 -2.85 -2.55
CA PHE A 198 19.17 -2.67 -3.76
C PHE A 198 20.05 -2.60 -5.01
N ILE A 199 21.18 -1.90 -4.93
CA ILE A 199 22.16 -1.80 -6.03
C ILE A 199 22.77 -3.18 -6.34
N GLU A 200 23.23 -3.90 -5.31
CA GLU A 200 23.79 -5.24 -5.43
C GLU A 200 22.77 -6.23 -6.01
N PHE A 201 21.54 -6.24 -5.48
CA PHE A 201 20.44 -7.05 -6.01
C PHE A 201 20.14 -6.70 -7.47
N GLY A 202 19.94 -5.42 -7.79
CA GLY A 202 19.56 -4.98 -9.13
C GLY A 202 20.61 -5.32 -10.18
N ALA A 203 21.90 -5.17 -9.84
CA ALA A 203 22.98 -5.52 -10.74
C ALA A 203 23.08 -7.04 -10.99
N GLN A 204 22.99 -7.86 -9.95
CA GLN A 204 23.01 -9.32 -10.10
C GLN A 204 21.78 -9.80 -10.87
N PHE A 205 20.59 -9.33 -10.48
CA PHE A 205 19.33 -9.69 -11.11
C PHE A 205 19.31 -9.33 -12.60
N ALA A 206 19.72 -8.12 -12.98
CA ALA A 206 19.78 -7.70 -14.37
C ALA A 206 20.77 -8.53 -15.21
N LYS A 207 21.96 -8.86 -14.67
CA LYS A 207 22.94 -9.71 -15.37
C LYS A 207 22.43 -11.13 -15.60
N GLU A 208 21.75 -11.70 -14.62
CA GLU A 208 21.29 -13.10 -14.67
C GLU A 208 20.02 -13.29 -15.50
N THR A 209 19.16 -12.26 -15.58
CA THR A 209 17.82 -12.38 -16.20
C THR A 209 17.64 -11.52 -17.45
N GLY A 210 18.56 -10.59 -17.72
CA GLY A 210 18.40 -9.58 -18.76
C GLY A 210 17.27 -8.57 -18.45
N ALA A 211 16.81 -8.49 -17.21
CA ALA A 211 15.67 -7.67 -16.83
C ALA A 211 15.92 -6.16 -16.99
N LYS A 212 14.87 -5.43 -17.37
CA LYS A 212 14.81 -3.96 -17.23
C LYS A 212 14.28 -3.62 -15.84
N ILE A 213 14.93 -2.67 -15.17
CA ILE A 213 14.57 -2.23 -13.82
C ILE A 213 14.02 -0.80 -13.89
N LEU A 214 12.81 -0.61 -13.37
CA LEU A 214 12.17 0.70 -13.20
C LEU A 214 12.18 1.06 -11.71
N VAL A 215 12.99 2.04 -11.32
CA VAL A 215 13.09 2.51 -9.94
C VAL A 215 12.01 3.56 -9.67
N LEU A 216 11.14 3.29 -8.70
CA LEU A 216 9.96 4.08 -8.36
C LEU A 216 10.15 4.80 -7.03
N GLY A 217 9.61 6.01 -6.93
CA GLY A 217 9.67 6.85 -5.74
C GLY A 217 8.91 8.15 -5.94
N ASN A 218 8.72 8.92 -4.86
CA ASN A 218 8.13 10.25 -4.96
C ASN A 218 9.18 11.30 -5.42
N LYS A 219 8.76 12.56 -5.49
CA LYS A 219 9.61 13.68 -5.91
C LYS A 219 10.76 13.93 -4.94
N GLU A 220 10.51 13.78 -3.64
CA GLU A 220 11.50 13.96 -2.58
C GLU A 220 12.59 12.85 -2.60
N GLU A 221 12.29 11.72 -3.22
CA GLU A 221 13.14 10.54 -3.30
C GLU A 221 13.87 10.41 -4.65
N ALA A 222 13.68 11.38 -5.56
CA ALA A 222 14.18 11.32 -6.93
C ALA A 222 15.71 11.18 -7.01
N GLY A 223 16.45 11.89 -6.15
CA GLY A 223 17.92 11.81 -6.07
C GLY A 223 18.40 10.41 -5.74
N LEU A 224 17.96 9.86 -4.60
CA LEU A 224 18.32 8.51 -4.16
C LEU A 224 17.95 7.43 -5.20
N CYS A 225 16.77 7.54 -5.82
CA CYS A 225 16.34 6.58 -6.84
C CYS A 225 17.20 6.68 -8.12
N SER A 226 17.59 7.89 -8.52
CA SER A 226 18.51 8.12 -9.63
C SER A 226 19.89 7.52 -9.35
N ASP A 227 20.44 7.75 -8.16
CA ASP A 227 21.74 7.22 -7.76
C ASP A 227 21.74 5.68 -7.78
N ILE A 228 20.68 5.04 -7.27
CA ILE A 228 20.52 3.58 -7.32
C ILE A 228 20.50 3.08 -8.76
N ALA A 229 19.72 3.71 -9.65
CA ALA A 229 19.65 3.31 -11.05
C ALA A 229 21.01 3.45 -11.77
N GLN A 230 21.70 4.57 -11.56
CA GLN A 230 23.03 4.82 -12.14
C GLN A 230 24.06 3.80 -11.64
N MET A 231 24.06 3.49 -10.36
CA MET A 231 24.99 2.50 -9.78
C MET A 231 24.71 1.07 -10.26
N ILE A 232 23.45 0.71 -10.51
CA ILE A 232 23.10 -0.55 -11.17
C ILE A 232 23.65 -0.56 -12.60
N ASN A 233 23.47 0.52 -13.37
CA ASN A 233 23.98 0.63 -14.74
C ASN A 233 25.51 0.54 -14.79
N ALA A 234 26.21 1.21 -13.88
CA ALA A 234 27.67 1.14 -13.76
C ALA A 234 28.16 -0.28 -13.47
N ARG A 235 27.48 -1.02 -12.58
CA ARG A 235 27.85 -2.41 -12.23
C ARG A 235 27.50 -3.43 -13.31
N THR A 236 26.48 -3.16 -14.12
CA THR A 236 26.06 -4.02 -15.22
C THR A 236 26.81 -3.74 -16.51
N GLY A 237 27.37 -2.53 -16.68
CA GLY A 237 27.94 -2.08 -17.94
C GLY A 237 26.89 -1.85 -19.03
N SER A 238 25.62 -1.67 -18.65
CA SER A 238 24.52 -1.50 -19.60
C SER A 238 23.40 -0.62 -19.02
N ASN A 239 22.47 -0.17 -19.86
CA ASN A 239 21.33 0.63 -19.43
C ASN A 239 20.19 -0.23 -18.86
N SER A 240 20.48 -1.06 -17.85
CA SER A 240 19.50 -1.99 -17.25
C SER A 240 18.47 -1.32 -16.35
N ALA A 241 18.75 -0.15 -15.78
CA ALA A 241 17.93 0.51 -14.78
C ALA A 241 17.62 1.96 -15.13
N GLU A 242 16.39 2.39 -14.84
CA GLU A 242 15.92 3.77 -15.04
C GLU A 242 15.13 4.23 -13.81
N SER A 243 15.36 5.47 -13.37
CA SER A 243 14.54 6.10 -12.33
C SER A 243 13.34 6.85 -12.92
N LEU A 244 12.14 6.49 -12.47
CA LEU A 244 10.90 7.21 -12.72
C LEU A 244 10.44 8.02 -11.50
N ALA A 245 11.24 8.04 -10.42
CA ALA A 245 10.90 8.71 -9.19
C ALA A 245 10.66 10.22 -9.41
N GLY A 246 9.52 10.71 -8.94
CA GLY A 246 9.09 12.10 -9.13
C GLY A 246 8.66 12.47 -10.56
N ARG A 247 8.71 11.53 -11.52
CA ARG A 247 8.31 11.74 -12.93
C ARG A 247 6.92 11.20 -13.25
N VAL A 248 6.36 10.40 -12.36
CA VAL A 248 5.02 9.81 -12.48
C VAL A 248 4.20 10.10 -11.23
N THR A 249 2.92 10.33 -11.42
CA THR A 249 1.91 10.45 -10.35
C THR A 249 1.60 9.08 -9.73
N LEU A 250 0.75 9.05 -8.68
CA LEU A 250 0.36 7.80 -8.04
C LEU A 250 -0.43 6.85 -8.97
N LEU A 251 -1.34 7.38 -9.79
CA LEU A 251 -2.09 6.58 -10.76
C LEU A 251 -1.21 6.16 -11.94
N GLU A 252 -0.31 7.02 -12.41
CA GLU A 252 0.68 6.63 -13.42
C GLU A 252 1.64 5.57 -12.88
N THR A 253 2.02 5.62 -11.60
CA THR A 253 2.80 4.54 -10.96
C THR A 253 2.04 3.23 -11.01
N ALA A 254 0.72 3.22 -10.76
CA ALA A 254 -0.09 2.02 -10.89
C ALA A 254 -0.09 1.48 -12.33
N SER A 255 -0.17 2.36 -13.32
CA SER A 255 -0.11 2.00 -14.75
C SER A 255 1.28 1.50 -15.15
N VAL A 256 2.37 2.09 -14.62
CA VAL A 256 3.74 1.59 -14.82
C VAL A 256 3.87 0.15 -14.31
N LEU A 257 3.27 -0.16 -13.15
CA LEU A 257 3.30 -1.51 -12.60
C LEU A 257 2.63 -2.54 -13.53
N ASP A 258 1.68 -2.14 -14.38
CA ASP A 258 1.06 -3.03 -15.36
C ASP A 258 2.06 -3.60 -16.37
N HIS A 259 3.15 -2.87 -16.64
CA HIS A 259 4.26 -3.30 -17.48
C HIS A 259 5.34 -4.11 -16.75
N CYS A 260 5.21 -4.28 -15.43
CA CYS A 260 6.16 -5.05 -14.62
C CYS A 260 5.70 -6.49 -14.45
N THR A 261 6.66 -7.41 -14.41
CA THR A 261 6.45 -8.84 -14.09
C THR A 261 6.69 -9.12 -12.61
N LEU A 262 7.55 -8.33 -11.96
CA LEU A 262 7.92 -8.45 -10.56
C LEU A 262 8.06 -7.07 -9.90
N VAL A 263 7.77 -7.00 -8.60
CA VAL A 263 7.99 -5.81 -7.77
C VAL A 263 8.86 -6.17 -6.57
N LEU A 264 9.97 -5.46 -6.39
CA LEU A 264 10.76 -5.48 -5.16
C LEU A 264 10.50 -4.17 -4.40
N SER A 265 9.93 -4.25 -3.21
CA SER A 265 9.59 -3.07 -2.42
C SER A 265 9.86 -3.26 -0.94
N ASN A 266 10.15 -2.18 -0.24
CA ASN A 266 10.01 -2.13 1.22
C ASN A 266 8.52 -2.18 1.64
N ASP A 267 8.26 -2.32 2.94
CA ASP A 267 6.93 -2.09 3.56
C ASP A 267 6.45 -0.63 3.33
N THR A 268 5.81 -0.39 2.17
CA THR A 268 5.34 0.91 1.68
C THR A 268 4.02 0.80 0.92
N GLY A 269 3.45 1.94 0.54
CA GLY A 269 2.24 1.93 -0.28
C GLY A 269 2.43 1.34 -1.68
N ILE A 270 3.64 1.40 -2.28
CA ILE A 270 3.88 0.82 -3.62
C ILE A 270 3.69 -0.70 -3.61
N MET A 271 4.07 -1.36 -2.51
CA MET A 271 3.80 -2.78 -2.31
C MET A 271 2.29 -3.11 -2.37
N HIS A 272 1.44 -2.29 -1.75
CA HIS A 272 -0.02 -2.46 -1.84
C HIS A 272 -0.58 -2.11 -3.22
N LEU A 273 0.00 -1.10 -3.88
CA LEU A 273 -0.35 -0.74 -5.25
C LEU A 273 -0.05 -1.89 -6.22
N ALA A 274 1.11 -2.54 -6.06
CA ALA A 274 1.50 -3.73 -6.81
C ALA A 274 0.54 -4.90 -6.58
N ALA A 275 0.14 -5.15 -5.33
CA ALA A 275 -0.87 -6.14 -5.02
C ALA A 275 -2.23 -5.82 -5.68
N ALA A 276 -2.62 -4.54 -5.73
CA ALA A 276 -3.84 -4.10 -6.41
C ALA A 276 -3.81 -4.20 -7.94
N ARG A 277 -2.61 -4.31 -8.52
CA ARG A 277 -2.39 -4.60 -9.95
C ARG A 277 -2.07 -6.07 -10.23
N GLY A 278 -2.27 -6.96 -9.24
CA GLY A 278 -2.04 -8.40 -9.39
C GLY A 278 -0.59 -8.78 -9.64
N LYS A 279 0.37 -7.92 -9.24
CA LYS A 279 1.79 -8.15 -9.50
C LYS A 279 2.42 -9.04 -8.46
N LYS A 280 3.41 -9.82 -8.89
CA LYS A 280 4.28 -10.61 -8.02
C LYS A 280 5.09 -9.67 -7.14
N VAL A 281 5.08 -9.85 -5.82
CA VAL A 281 5.74 -8.93 -4.88
C VAL A 281 6.75 -9.64 -3.99
N VAL A 282 8.00 -9.21 -4.04
CA VAL A 282 8.99 -9.45 -2.99
C VAL A 282 9.02 -8.24 -2.08
N ALA A 283 8.57 -8.40 -0.84
CA ALA A 283 8.40 -7.31 0.11
C ALA A 283 9.40 -7.40 1.28
N ILE A 284 10.17 -6.34 1.53
CA ILE A 284 11.18 -6.30 2.59
C ILE A 284 10.62 -5.63 3.85
N PHE A 285 10.64 -6.37 4.96
CA PHE A 285 10.12 -5.97 6.25
C PHE A 285 11.21 -5.96 7.32
N GLY A 286 11.50 -4.76 7.85
CA GLY A 286 12.46 -4.57 8.93
C GLY A 286 11.79 -4.43 10.29
N SER A 287 11.45 -3.20 10.68
CA SER A 287 10.96 -2.89 12.04
C SER A 287 9.53 -3.32 12.39
N THR A 288 8.70 -3.58 11.40
CA THR A 288 7.31 -4.04 11.51
C THR A 288 7.23 -5.55 11.33
N VAL A 289 6.13 -6.16 11.76
CA VAL A 289 5.90 -7.62 11.71
C VAL A 289 4.57 -7.97 11.05
N ARG A 290 4.42 -9.22 10.59
CA ARG A 290 3.23 -9.70 9.87
C ARG A 290 1.95 -9.59 10.68
N GLU A 291 2.01 -9.71 12.00
CA GLU A 291 0.88 -9.59 12.94
C GLU A 291 0.15 -8.25 12.80
N PHE A 292 0.82 -7.20 12.32
CA PHE A 292 0.15 -5.93 12.06
C PHE A 292 -0.78 -5.97 10.83
N GLY A 293 -0.63 -6.96 9.95
CA GLY A 293 -1.54 -7.27 8.84
C GLY A 293 -1.29 -6.45 7.58
N PHE A 294 -0.14 -5.79 7.44
CA PHE A 294 0.21 -4.94 6.30
C PHE A 294 0.98 -5.67 5.20
N PHE A 295 1.12 -6.99 5.25
CA PHE A 295 1.76 -7.74 4.17
C PHE A 295 0.90 -7.72 2.88
N PRO A 296 1.45 -8.03 1.69
CA PRO A 296 0.68 -8.06 0.44
C PRO A 296 -0.57 -8.94 0.58
N PHE A 297 -1.73 -8.40 0.17
CA PHE A 297 -3.01 -9.07 0.34
C PHE A 297 -3.42 -9.74 -0.97
N ARG A 298 -3.61 -11.07 -0.93
CA ARG A 298 -4.12 -11.89 -2.04
C ARG A 298 -3.44 -11.63 -3.39
N THR A 299 -2.11 -11.56 -3.36
CA THR A 299 -1.26 -11.57 -4.55
C THR A 299 -0.11 -12.55 -4.33
N SER A 300 0.43 -13.09 -5.42
CA SER A 300 1.64 -13.91 -5.36
C SER A 300 2.77 -13.07 -4.76
N SER A 301 3.28 -13.47 -3.59
CA SER A 301 4.24 -12.66 -2.86
C SER A 301 5.11 -13.45 -1.90
N VAL A 302 6.29 -12.88 -1.61
CA VAL A 302 7.20 -13.34 -0.57
C VAL A 302 7.56 -12.15 0.32
N VAL A 303 7.36 -12.30 1.63
CA VAL A 303 7.77 -11.30 2.62
C VAL A 303 9.11 -11.70 3.21
N MET A 304 10.14 -10.91 2.89
CA MET A 304 11.50 -11.05 3.39
C MET A 304 11.61 -10.33 4.74
N GLU A 305 11.93 -11.07 5.78
CA GLU A 305 12.07 -10.52 7.14
C GLU A 305 13.06 -11.34 7.97
N LYS A 306 13.57 -10.74 9.05
CA LYS A 306 14.34 -11.46 10.07
C LYS A 306 13.52 -11.65 11.33
N ALA A 307 13.02 -12.87 11.47
CA ALA A 307 12.31 -13.35 12.66
C ALA A 307 13.26 -13.50 13.86
N GLY A 308 12.70 -13.62 15.06
CA GLY A 308 13.45 -13.93 16.28
C GLY A 308 14.26 -12.79 16.89
N LEU A 309 14.33 -11.62 16.26
CA LEU A 309 15.02 -10.46 16.84
C LEU A 309 14.25 -9.92 18.06
N PRO A 310 14.82 -9.91 19.29
CA PRO A 310 14.10 -9.49 20.50
C PRO A 310 13.63 -8.02 20.48
N CYS A 311 14.24 -7.18 19.65
CA CYS A 311 13.86 -5.78 19.49
C CYS A 311 12.71 -5.57 18.49
N ARG A 312 12.33 -6.59 17.72
CA ARG A 312 11.33 -6.54 16.63
C ARG A 312 9.97 -7.06 17.14
N PRO A 313 8.85 -6.37 16.87
CA PRO A 313 8.76 -5.05 16.25
C PRO A 313 9.22 -3.95 17.20
N CYS A 314 9.95 -2.95 16.72
CA CYS A 314 10.33 -1.80 17.55
C CYS A 314 9.29 -0.66 17.53
N SER A 315 8.34 -0.73 16.59
CA SER A 315 7.22 0.19 16.39
C SER A 315 6.17 -0.50 15.51
N HIS A 316 4.91 -0.04 15.59
CA HIS A 316 3.85 -0.49 14.69
C HIS A 316 3.84 0.19 13.32
N ILE A 317 4.52 1.33 13.19
CA ILE A 317 4.60 2.11 11.94
C ILE A 317 6.01 2.26 11.39
N GLY A 318 7.04 2.03 12.21
CA GLY A 318 8.43 2.37 11.92
C GLY A 318 8.94 3.55 12.76
N ARG A 319 10.22 3.90 12.60
CA ARG A 319 10.95 4.95 13.33
C ARG A 319 11.95 5.67 12.41
N PRO A 320 12.38 6.90 12.75
CA PRO A 320 13.39 7.64 11.99
C PRO A 320 14.82 7.06 12.16
N ARG A 321 15.07 6.26 13.20
CA ARG A 321 16.35 5.57 13.43
C ARG A 321 16.14 4.25 14.16
N CYS A 322 17.09 3.32 14.02
CA CYS A 322 17.08 2.07 14.78
C CYS A 322 17.30 2.37 16.27
N PRO A 323 16.40 1.99 17.18
CA PRO A 323 16.56 2.28 18.61
C PRO A 323 17.68 1.48 19.28
N LYS A 324 18.19 0.44 18.61
CA LYS A 324 19.27 -0.41 19.11
C LYS A 324 20.60 -0.19 18.37
N GLY A 325 20.67 0.75 17.42
CA GLY A 325 21.89 1.06 16.65
C GLY A 325 22.30 0.03 15.59
N HIS A 326 22.20 -1.26 15.89
CA HIS A 326 22.72 -2.34 15.03
C HIS A 326 22.01 -2.49 13.67
N PHE A 327 20.71 -2.16 13.60
CA PHE A 327 19.87 -2.26 12.39
C PHE A 327 19.83 -3.63 11.68
N ARG A 328 20.11 -4.69 12.44
CA ARG A 328 20.09 -6.11 12.01
C ARG A 328 18.81 -6.55 11.29
N CYS A 329 17.64 -6.00 11.64
CA CYS A 329 16.39 -6.36 10.96
C CYS A 329 16.38 -6.04 9.46
N MET A 330 17.26 -5.15 8.98
CA MET A 330 17.49 -4.91 7.56
C MET A 330 18.85 -5.43 7.09
N LYS A 331 19.92 -5.25 7.89
CA LYS A 331 21.28 -5.68 7.52
C LYS A 331 21.42 -7.19 7.33
N ASP A 332 20.69 -7.97 8.13
CA ASP A 332 20.82 -9.42 8.12
C ASP A 332 20.06 -10.03 6.91
N ILE A 333 19.13 -9.31 6.27
CA ILE A 333 18.47 -9.72 5.01
C ILE A 333 19.48 -9.64 3.87
N GLN A 334 19.96 -10.81 3.41
CA GLN A 334 21.02 -10.89 2.40
C GLN A 334 20.45 -10.83 0.98
N VAL A 335 21.23 -10.26 0.04
CA VAL A 335 20.85 -10.16 -1.38
C VAL A 335 20.56 -11.52 -1.99
N GLY A 336 21.36 -12.54 -1.68
CA GLY A 336 21.15 -13.90 -2.19
C GLY A 336 19.78 -14.49 -1.82
N GLU A 337 19.30 -14.25 -0.60
CA GLU A 337 17.98 -14.70 -0.15
C GLU A 337 16.86 -14.00 -0.95
N VAL A 338 17.03 -12.70 -1.23
CA VAL A 338 16.06 -11.90 -2.00
C VAL A 338 16.08 -12.31 -3.48
N LEU A 339 17.24 -12.59 -4.06
CA LEU A 339 17.38 -13.11 -5.43
C LEU A 339 16.70 -14.46 -5.59
N ALA A 340 16.93 -15.39 -4.66
CA ALA A 340 16.29 -16.71 -4.68
C ALA A 340 14.76 -16.58 -4.61
N ALA A 341 14.25 -15.73 -3.72
CA ALA A 341 12.82 -15.44 -3.62
C ALA A 341 12.25 -14.84 -4.91
N ALA A 342 12.93 -13.85 -5.50
CA ALA A 342 12.53 -13.21 -6.75
C ALA A 342 12.44 -14.21 -7.91
N LYS A 343 13.46 -15.06 -8.09
CA LYS A 343 13.48 -16.09 -9.14
C LYS A 343 12.39 -17.15 -8.94
N THR A 344 12.22 -17.61 -7.70
CA THR A 344 11.16 -18.58 -7.36
C THR A 344 9.78 -18.02 -7.70
N LEU A 345 9.54 -16.75 -7.35
CA LEU A 345 8.26 -16.10 -7.63
C LEU A 345 8.04 -15.92 -9.15
N LEU A 346 9.08 -15.58 -9.90
CA LEU A 346 9.01 -15.48 -11.35
C LEU A 346 8.68 -16.83 -12.02
N ALA A 347 9.22 -17.94 -11.49
CA ALA A 347 9.00 -19.28 -12.03
C ALA A 347 7.58 -19.84 -11.77
N GLN A 348 6.82 -19.28 -10.84
CA GLN A 348 5.42 -19.66 -10.63
C GLN A 348 4.57 -19.18 -11.81
N ILE A 349 3.95 -20.10 -12.55
CA ILE A 349 3.09 -19.80 -13.70
C ILE A 349 1.75 -19.23 -13.21
#